data_AF-A0A9D6DN62-F1
#
_entry.id   AF-A0A9D6DN62-F1
#
_cell.length_a   1.000
_cell.length_b   1.000
_cell.length_c   1.000
_cell.angle_alpha   90.00
_cell.angle_beta   90.00
_cell.angle_gamma   90.00
#
_symmetry.space_group_name_H-M   'P 1'
#
loop_
_entity.id
_entity.type
_entity.pdbx_description
1 polymer ?
#
loop_
_entity_poly.entity_id
_entity_poly.type
_entity_poly.pdbx_seq_one_letter_code
_entity_poly.pdbx_strand_id
1 'polypeptide(L)'
;MRQGQSLMELVVGLGVTTIIISASAITIAAGLRSDIQAKRLQAATDLARELSDNVRAFAAADWRNVYDLIHGSGNRYSLNTSASPFTASSSSETLEVESVTYNRYFYVENANRLLCGASAITTDGATACAQIGATGVADDPSTQRITVITTWPGTATGVRLVEYLSRSRNTIMRQTDWSGGSGQESFPSGGVNNQFASSTGVNVTATPGSIKVILP
;
A
#
# COMPACT_ATOMS: atom_id res chain seq x y z
N MET A 1 -59.15 39.89 -38.15
CA MET A 1 -58.62 39.29 -36.90
C MET A 1 -57.60 38.16 -37.10
N ARG A 2 -57.23 37.76 -38.34
CA ARG A 2 -56.29 36.63 -38.58
C ARG A 2 -54.78 36.95 -38.50
N GLN A 3 -54.38 38.23 -38.62
CA GLN A 3 -52.95 38.61 -38.65
C GLN A 3 -52.26 38.57 -37.26
N GLY A 4 -53.00 38.75 -36.16
CA GLY A 4 -52.43 38.65 -34.80
C GLY A 4 -52.22 37.21 -34.31
N GLN A 5 -53.03 36.26 -34.80
CA GLN A 5 -52.94 34.84 -34.41
C GLN A 5 -51.69 34.15 -34.99
N SER A 6 -51.31 34.49 -36.23
CA SER A 6 -50.10 33.95 -36.88
C SER A 6 -48.81 34.46 -36.24
N LEU A 7 -48.79 35.71 -35.77
CA LEU A 7 -47.63 36.27 -35.07
C LEU A 7 -47.45 35.64 -33.68
N MET A 8 -48.54 35.40 -32.96
CA MET A 8 -48.51 34.67 -31.69
C MET A 8 -48.01 33.24 -31.87
N GLU A 9 -48.47 32.52 -32.89
CA GLU A 9 -48.06 31.15 -33.20
C GLU A 9 -46.56 31.04 -33.51
N LEU A 10 -46.01 32.01 -34.24
CA LEU A 10 -44.58 32.06 -34.54
C LEU A 10 -43.73 32.34 -33.29
N VAL A 11 -44.19 33.25 -32.41
CA VAL A 11 -43.50 33.54 -31.14
C VAL A 11 -43.54 32.34 -30.20
N VAL A 12 -44.68 31.63 -30.12
CA VAL A 12 -44.80 30.40 -29.33
C VAL A 12 -43.92 29.29 -29.92
N GLY A 13 -43.91 29.10 -31.24
CA GLY A 13 -43.06 28.10 -31.91
C GLY A 13 -41.57 28.36 -31.69
N LEU A 14 -41.13 29.62 -31.80
CA LEU A 14 -39.76 30.01 -31.48
C LEU A 14 -39.43 29.82 -30.00
N GLY A 15 -40.35 30.17 -29.11
CA GLY A 15 -40.18 29.98 -27.66
C GLY A 15 -40.02 28.50 -27.27
N VAL A 16 -40.84 27.62 -27.83
CA VAL A 16 -40.72 26.17 -27.58
C VAL A 16 -39.40 25.64 -28.13
N THR A 17 -38.98 26.09 -29.31
CA THR A 17 -37.73 25.64 -29.94
C THR A 17 -36.50 26.04 -29.12
N THR A 18 -36.44 27.27 -28.60
CA THR A 18 -35.30 27.71 -27.77
C THR A 18 -35.23 26.96 -26.44
N ILE A 19 -36.37 26.67 -25.81
CA ILE A 19 -36.44 25.86 -24.60
C ILE A 19 -35.90 24.44 -24.86
N ILE A 20 -36.28 23.81 -25.97
CA ILE A 20 -35.80 22.47 -26.30
C ILE A 20 -34.28 22.47 -26.55
N ILE A 21 -33.76 23.42 -27.35
CA ILE A 21 -32.32 23.50 -27.66
C ILE A 21 -31.49 23.73 -26.38
N SER A 22 -31.94 24.63 -25.50
CA SER A 22 -31.24 24.90 -24.23
C SER A 22 -31.26 23.70 -23.29
N ALA A 23 -32.38 22.98 -23.19
CA ALA A 23 -32.46 21.75 -22.42
C ALA A 23 -31.51 20.68 -22.95
N SER A 24 -31.44 20.48 -24.28
CA SER A 24 -30.52 19.52 -24.91
C SER A 24 -29.04 19.89 -24.69
N ALA A 25 -28.69 21.17 -24.76
CA ALA A 25 -27.31 21.60 -24.52
C ALA A 25 -26.87 21.32 -23.07
N ILE A 26 -27.75 21.54 -22.09
CA ILE A 26 -27.47 21.27 -20.67
C ILE A 26 -27.27 19.76 -20.43
N THR A 27 -28.10 18.91 -21.03
CA THR A 27 -27.98 17.45 -20.85
C THR A 27 -26.71 16.90 -21.48
N ILE A 28 -26.35 17.36 -22.68
CA ILE A 28 -25.09 16.97 -23.32
C ILE A 28 -23.88 17.40 -22.48
N ALA A 29 -23.89 18.65 -21.99
CA ALA A 29 -22.80 19.15 -21.15
C ALA A 29 -22.68 18.38 -19.82
N ALA A 30 -23.79 17.99 -19.20
CA ALA A 30 -23.80 17.16 -18.01
C ALA A 30 -23.25 15.75 -18.29
N GLY A 31 -23.66 15.14 -19.41
CA GLY A 31 -23.16 13.83 -19.85
C GLY A 31 -21.65 13.83 -20.07
N LEU A 32 -21.13 14.81 -20.82
CA LEU A 32 -19.69 14.95 -21.07
C LEU A 32 -18.88 15.10 -19.77
N ARG A 33 -19.39 15.87 -18.80
CA ARG A 33 -18.73 15.99 -17.49
C ARG A 33 -18.72 14.67 -16.73
N SER A 34 -19.83 13.94 -16.76
CA SER A 34 -19.93 12.61 -16.15
C SER A 34 -18.92 11.64 -16.77
N ASP A 35 -18.83 11.62 -18.10
CA ASP A 35 -17.90 10.72 -18.82
C ASP A 35 -16.44 11.06 -18.52
N ILE A 36 -16.08 12.34 -18.48
CA ILE A 36 -14.73 12.79 -18.11
C ILE A 36 -14.41 12.38 -16.67
N GLN A 37 -15.35 12.54 -15.74
CA GLN A 37 -15.16 12.11 -14.35
C GLN A 37 -14.99 10.59 -14.24
N ALA A 38 -15.82 9.82 -14.97
CA ALA A 38 -15.72 8.36 -15.00
C ALA A 38 -14.37 7.89 -15.57
N LYS A 39 -13.90 8.49 -16.67
CA LYS A 39 -12.58 8.20 -17.25
C LYS A 39 -11.44 8.48 -16.26
N ARG A 40 -11.48 9.63 -15.58
CA ARG A 40 -10.46 10.00 -14.58
C ARG A 40 -10.46 9.03 -13.39
N LEU A 41 -11.64 8.63 -12.93
CA LEU A 41 -11.79 7.65 -11.85
C LEU A 41 -11.23 6.28 -12.25
N GLN A 42 -11.49 5.85 -13.49
CA GLN A 42 -10.96 4.60 -14.02
C GLN A 42 -9.42 4.64 -14.07
N ALA A 43 -8.84 5.69 -14.68
CA ALA A 43 -7.40 5.86 -14.75
C ALA A 43 -6.74 5.91 -13.35
N ALA A 44 -7.34 6.65 -12.40
CA ALA A 44 -6.84 6.70 -11.02
C ALA A 44 -6.93 5.34 -10.31
N THR A 45 -7.95 4.55 -10.60
CA THR A 45 -8.10 3.20 -10.04
C THR A 45 -7.06 2.25 -10.58
N ASP A 46 -6.78 2.33 -11.88
CA ASP A 46 -5.76 1.50 -12.52
C ASP A 46 -4.36 1.85 -12.00
N LEU A 47 -4.05 3.14 -11.87
CA LEU A 47 -2.79 3.61 -11.26
C LEU A 47 -2.64 3.21 -9.78
N ALA A 48 -3.73 3.20 -9.01
CA ALA A 48 -3.73 2.77 -7.61
C ALA A 48 -3.50 1.27 -7.48
N ARG A 49 -4.12 0.46 -8.36
CA ARG A 49 -3.90 -1.00 -8.42
C ARG A 49 -2.46 -1.34 -8.79
N GLU A 50 -1.93 -0.69 -9.83
CA GLU A 50 -0.54 -0.86 -10.25
C GLU A 50 0.43 -0.58 -9.09
N LEU A 51 0.24 0.53 -8.38
CA LEU A 51 1.08 0.84 -7.22
C LEU A 51 0.90 -0.18 -6.08
N SER A 52 -0.32 -0.65 -5.82
CA SER A 52 -0.58 -1.71 -4.81
C SER A 52 0.17 -3.00 -5.15
N ASP A 53 0.11 -3.42 -6.41
CA ASP A 53 0.80 -4.62 -6.90
C ASP A 53 2.33 -4.46 -6.80
N ASN A 54 2.85 -3.27 -7.11
CA ASN A 54 4.27 -2.97 -6.93
C ASN A 54 4.69 -2.99 -5.45
N VAL A 55 3.88 -2.45 -4.54
CA VAL A 55 4.14 -2.51 -3.08
C VAL A 55 4.09 -3.96 -2.59
N ARG A 56 3.17 -4.76 -3.10
CA ARG A 56 3.10 -6.20 -2.79
C ARG A 56 4.36 -6.94 -3.25
N ALA A 57 4.84 -6.66 -4.47
CA ALA A 57 6.08 -7.23 -4.98
C ALA A 57 7.30 -6.76 -4.15
N PHE A 58 7.34 -5.48 -3.76
CA PHE A 58 8.38 -4.89 -2.92
C PHE A 58 8.43 -5.53 -1.52
N ALA A 59 7.27 -5.76 -0.90
CA ALA A 59 7.14 -6.47 0.38
C ALA A 59 7.50 -7.96 0.27
N ALA A 60 7.20 -8.60 -0.87
CA ALA A 60 7.52 -9.99 -1.13
C ALA A 60 9.02 -10.22 -1.39
N ALA A 61 9.76 -9.20 -1.81
CA ALA A 61 11.21 -9.26 -2.00
C ALA A 61 11.96 -9.33 -0.66
N ASP A 62 11.71 -8.38 0.24
CA ASP A 62 12.12 -8.42 1.66
C ASP A 62 11.00 -7.76 2.48
N TRP A 63 10.50 -8.44 3.51
CA TRP A 63 9.44 -7.91 4.37
C TRP A 63 9.83 -6.60 5.06
N ARG A 64 11.13 -6.46 5.38
CA ARG A 64 11.67 -5.25 6.03
C ARG A 64 11.54 -4.00 5.17
N ASN A 65 11.46 -4.15 3.86
CA ASN A 65 11.24 -3.03 2.92
C ASN A 65 9.99 -2.21 3.24
N VAL A 66 8.97 -2.85 3.84
CA VAL A 66 7.73 -2.20 4.24
C VAL A 66 7.66 -2.03 5.75
N TYR A 67 8.10 -3.04 6.52
CA TYR A 67 8.02 -3.02 7.99
C TYR A 67 8.89 -1.93 8.63
N ASP A 68 10.05 -1.61 8.07
CA ASP A 68 10.96 -0.62 8.64
C ASP A 68 10.62 0.83 8.23
N LEU A 69 9.59 1.03 7.40
CA LEU A 69 9.12 2.37 7.03
C LEU A 69 8.45 3.05 8.23
N ILE A 70 8.55 4.39 8.29
CA ILE A 70 7.83 5.15 9.31
C ILE A 70 6.33 5.06 9.03
N HIS A 71 5.59 4.54 10.00
CA HIS A 71 4.15 4.30 9.92
C HIS A 71 3.32 5.58 10.09
N GLY A 72 2.09 5.55 9.59
CA GLY A 72 1.09 6.61 9.72
C GLY A 72 0.82 7.37 8.42
N SER A 73 -0.39 7.89 8.27
CA SER A 73 -0.87 8.60 7.08
C SER A 73 -0.13 9.90 6.74
N GLY A 74 0.64 10.45 7.67
CA GLY A 74 1.52 11.59 7.44
C GLY A 74 2.79 11.23 6.65
N ASN A 75 3.17 9.96 6.63
CA ASN A 75 4.40 9.48 5.98
C ASN A 75 4.06 8.87 4.62
N ARG A 76 4.27 9.66 3.57
CA ARG A 76 3.93 9.28 2.20
C ARG A 76 5.14 8.72 1.49
N TYR A 77 4.93 7.61 0.78
CA TYR A 77 5.96 6.93 0.01
C TYR A 77 5.55 6.71 -1.44
N SER A 78 6.54 6.73 -2.32
CA SER A 78 6.46 6.27 -3.69
C SER A 78 7.55 5.23 -3.94
N LEU A 79 7.36 4.36 -4.93
CA LEU A 79 8.37 3.38 -5.30
C LEU A 79 9.15 3.88 -6.51
N ASN A 80 10.47 3.87 -6.43
CA ASN A 80 11.31 4.01 -7.61
C ASN A 80 11.42 2.64 -8.29
N THR A 81 10.68 2.47 -9.38
CA THR A 81 10.65 1.24 -10.17
C THR A 81 11.68 1.22 -11.31
N SER A 82 12.43 2.31 -11.50
CA SER A 82 13.43 2.43 -12.57
C SER A 82 14.79 1.81 -12.23
N ALA A 83 14.98 1.39 -10.97
CA ALA A 83 16.19 0.73 -10.50
C ALA A 83 15.84 -0.62 -9.84
N SER A 84 16.79 -1.56 -9.88
CA SER A 84 16.67 -2.85 -9.20
C SER A 84 17.73 -2.96 -8.09
N PRO A 85 17.36 -3.34 -6.86
CA PRO A 85 15.99 -3.54 -6.39
C PRO A 85 15.20 -2.23 -6.32
N PHE A 86 13.86 -2.32 -6.30
CA PHE A 86 13.01 -1.16 -6.05
C PHE A 86 13.37 -0.52 -4.70
N THR A 87 13.22 0.80 -4.60
CA THR A 87 13.45 1.53 -3.35
C THR A 87 12.26 2.43 -3.05
N ALA A 88 11.84 2.48 -1.79
CA ALA A 88 10.87 3.46 -1.33
C ALA A 88 11.52 4.85 -1.18
N SER A 89 10.85 5.88 -1.66
CA SER A 89 11.20 7.29 -1.47
C SER A 89 10.11 7.97 -0.67
N SER A 90 10.47 8.80 0.31
CA SER A 90 9.53 9.57 1.15
C SER A 90 8.92 10.76 0.38
N SER A 91 8.19 10.45 -0.68
CA SER A 91 7.59 11.40 -1.59
C SER A 91 6.28 10.85 -2.17
N SER A 92 5.56 11.69 -2.91
CA SER A 92 4.48 11.21 -3.78
C SER A 92 4.95 11.23 -5.23
N GLU A 93 4.47 10.28 -6.02
CA GLU A 93 4.79 10.16 -7.44
C GLU A 93 3.77 10.96 -8.26
N THR A 94 4.27 11.67 -9.27
CA THR A 94 3.43 12.44 -10.19
C THR A 94 3.48 11.80 -11.57
N LEU A 95 2.31 11.54 -12.15
CA LEU A 95 2.16 10.89 -13.45
C LEU A 95 1.19 11.68 -14.31
N GLU A 96 1.43 11.72 -15.62
CA GLU A 96 0.53 12.38 -16.57
C GLU A 96 -0.13 11.33 -17.45
N VAL A 97 -1.47 11.30 -17.45
CA VAL A 97 -2.28 10.42 -18.30
C VAL A 97 -3.32 11.28 -18.99
N GLU A 98 -3.32 11.30 -20.33
CA GLU A 98 -4.24 12.10 -21.14
C GLU A 98 -4.33 13.60 -20.73
N SER A 99 -3.17 14.24 -20.51
CA SER A 99 -3.06 15.63 -20.03
C SER A 99 -3.69 15.91 -18.67
N VAL A 100 -3.96 14.87 -17.88
CA VAL A 100 -4.35 14.96 -16.48
C VAL A 100 -3.19 14.51 -15.61
N THR A 101 -2.77 15.37 -14.70
CA THR A 101 -1.75 15.05 -13.71
C THR A 101 -2.36 14.31 -12.52
N TYR A 102 -1.92 13.09 -12.29
CA TYR A 102 -2.25 12.28 -11.13
C TYR A 102 -1.10 12.32 -10.13
N ASN A 103 -1.45 12.32 -8.85
CA ASN A 103 -0.50 12.20 -7.76
C ASN A 103 -0.84 10.93 -6.97
N ARG A 104 0.10 9.98 -6.89
CA ARG A 104 -0.09 8.73 -6.17
C ARG A 104 0.98 8.52 -5.11
N TYR A 105 0.59 7.91 -4.00
CA TYR A 105 1.48 7.51 -2.93
C TYR A 105 0.85 6.38 -2.12
N PHE A 106 1.65 5.71 -1.32
CA PHE A 106 1.18 4.81 -0.30
C PHE A 106 1.69 5.23 1.08
N TYR A 107 1.05 4.74 2.12
CA TYR A 107 1.56 4.81 3.48
C TYR A 107 1.26 3.50 4.21
N VAL A 108 2.05 3.22 5.23
CA VAL A 108 2.00 1.99 6.01
C VAL A 108 1.40 2.30 7.38
N GLU A 109 0.53 1.45 7.87
CA GLU A 109 0.03 1.47 9.25
C GLU A 109 0.12 0.07 9.83
N ASN A 110 0.33 0.01 11.14
CA ASN A 110 0.29 -1.24 11.89
C ASN A 110 -1.06 -1.94 11.72
N ALA A 111 -1.03 -3.25 11.54
CA ALA A 111 -2.23 -4.07 11.62
C ALA A 111 -2.40 -4.55 13.06
N ASN A 112 -3.46 -4.10 13.73
CA ASN A 112 -3.72 -4.47 15.12
C ASN A 112 -4.73 -5.62 15.20
N ARG A 113 -4.64 -6.47 16.22
CA ARG A 113 -5.54 -7.62 16.46
C ARG A 113 -6.18 -7.57 17.83
N LEU A 114 -7.46 -7.94 17.89
CA LEU A 114 -8.21 -8.13 19.12
C LEU A 114 -7.68 -9.35 19.91
N LEU A 115 -8.06 -9.39 21.19
CA LEU A 115 -7.65 -10.44 22.15
C LEU A 115 -6.14 -10.63 22.18
N CYS A 116 -5.40 -9.53 22.19
CA CYS A 116 -3.94 -9.52 22.24
C CYS A 116 -3.29 -10.42 21.19
N GLY A 117 -3.76 -10.32 19.93
CA GLY A 117 -3.19 -11.07 18.81
C GLY A 117 -3.93 -12.36 18.44
N ALA A 118 -4.83 -12.86 19.29
CA ALA A 118 -5.48 -14.16 19.08
C ALA A 118 -6.73 -14.09 18.18
N SER A 119 -7.20 -12.89 17.82
CA SER A 119 -8.48 -12.70 17.13
C SER A 119 -8.35 -11.83 15.86
N ALA A 120 -9.49 -11.38 15.35
CA ALA A 120 -9.62 -10.59 14.13
C ALA A 120 -8.81 -9.29 14.19
N ILE A 121 -8.42 -8.81 13.00
CA ILE A 121 -7.80 -7.50 12.84
C ILE A 121 -8.81 -6.40 13.21
N THR A 122 -8.34 -5.35 13.89
CA THR A 122 -9.11 -4.17 14.29
C THR A 122 -8.40 -2.89 13.85
N THR A 123 -9.18 -1.80 13.75
CA THR A 123 -8.68 -0.43 13.56
C THR A 123 -8.35 0.27 14.88
N ASP A 124 -8.65 -0.35 16.02
CA ASP A 124 -8.32 0.19 17.33
C ASP A 124 -6.80 0.24 17.52
N GLY A 125 -6.31 1.25 18.25
CA GLY A 125 -4.90 1.36 18.60
C GLY A 125 -4.45 0.24 19.54
N ALA A 126 -3.17 -0.12 19.47
CA ALA A 126 -2.58 -1.10 20.38
C ALA A 126 -2.75 -0.65 21.85
N THR A 127 -3.10 -1.60 22.72
CA THR A 127 -3.26 -1.41 24.16
C THR A 127 -2.36 -2.39 24.92
N ALA A 128 -2.27 -2.23 26.24
CA ALA A 128 -1.48 -3.13 27.06
C ALA A 128 -2.01 -4.57 26.98
N CYS A 129 -1.10 -5.52 26.77
CA CYS A 129 -1.41 -6.93 26.67
C CYS A 129 -0.62 -7.74 27.69
N ALA A 130 -1.32 -8.49 28.53
CA ALA A 130 -0.71 -9.36 29.53
C ALA A 130 -0.22 -10.68 28.93
N GLN A 131 -1.01 -11.26 28.01
CA GLN A 131 -0.70 -12.51 27.30
C GLN A 131 -1.60 -12.64 26.05
N ILE A 132 -1.24 -13.51 25.13
CA ILE A 132 -2.05 -13.83 23.95
C ILE A 132 -3.43 -14.37 24.39
N GLY A 133 -4.51 -13.85 23.81
CA GLY A 133 -5.89 -14.26 24.14
C GLY A 133 -6.55 -13.45 25.27
N ALA A 134 -5.79 -12.60 25.98
CA ALA A 134 -6.36 -11.69 26.97
C ALA A 134 -7.10 -10.52 26.31
N THR A 135 -7.96 -9.83 27.07
CA THR A 135 -8.60 -8.60 26.60
C THR A 135 -7.54 -7.53 26.35
N GLY A 136 -7.53 -6.99 25.13
CA GLY A 136 -6.56 -5.99 24.69
C GLY A 136 -6.37 -6.05 23.19
N VAL A 137 -5.56 -5.13 22.68
CA VAL A 137 -5.24 -4.99 21.26
C VAL A 137 -3.73 -5.05 21.10
N ALA A 138 -3.23 -6.04 20.37
CA ALA A 138 -1.80 -6.16 20.08
C ALA A 138 -1.54 -5.80 18.61
N ASP A 139 -0.40 -5.15 18.36
CA ASP A 139 0.15 -5.06 17.00
C ASP A 139 0.49 -6.47 16.49
N ASP A 140 0.27 -6.72 15.20
CA ASP A 140 0.69 -7.93 14.49
C ASP A 140 1.91 -7.61 13.62
N PRO A 141 3.16 -7.84 14.09
CA PRO A 141 4.36 -7.53 13.32
C PRO A 141 4.47 -8.29 11.99
N SER A 142 3.69 -9.37 11.82
CA SER A 142 3.66 -10.17 10.60
C SER A 142 2.67 -9.65 9.56
N THR A 143 1.85 -8.64 9.89
CA THR A 143 0.88 -8.06 8.98
C THR A 143 0.96 -6.53 9.03
N GLN A 144 0.92 -5.88 7.87
CA GLN A 144 0.89 -4.42 7.77
C GLN A 144 -0.31 -3.99 6.92
N ARG A 145 -0.92 -2.87 7.29
CA ARG A 145 -1.98 -2.23 6.53
C ARG A 145 -1.36 -1.21 5.58
N ILE A 146 -1.51 -1.44 4.30
CA ILE A 146 -1.08 -0.51 3.26
C ILE A 146 -2.29 0.25 2.76
N THR A 147 -2.16 1.57 2.70
CA THR A 147 -3.14 2.41 2.01
C THR A 147 -2.46 3.09 0.83
N VAL A 148 -2.98 2.85 -0.37
CA VAL A 148 -2.61 3.55 -1.59
C VAL A 148 -3.65 4.64 -1.87
N ILE A 149 -3.19 5.84 -2.20
CA ILE A 149 -4.02 6.98 -2.56
C ILE A 149 -3.57 7.51 -3.93
N THR A 150 -4.52 7.75 -4.82
CA THR A 150 -4.30 8.44 -6.09
C THR A 150 -5.28 9.60 -6.24
N THR A 151 -4.78 10.82 -6.39
CA THR A 151 -5.57 12.06 -6.54
C THR A 151 -5.28 12.73 -7.87
N TRP A 152 -6.19 13.61 -8.30
CA TRP A 152 -6.06 14.44 -9.50
C TRP A 152 -6.78 15.78 -9.27
N PRO A 153 -6.53 16.82 -10.09
CA PRO A 153 -7.15 18.12 -9.95
C PRO A 153 -8.69 18.06 -9.89
N GLY A 154 -9.26 18.73 -8.89
CA GLY A 154 -10.71 18.77 -8.67
C GLY A 154 -11.26 17.64 -7.79
N THR A 155 -10.41 16.83 -7.15
CA THR A 155 -10.86 15.81 -6.18
C THR A 155 -9.95 15.82 -4.95
N ALA A 156 -10.54 16.08 -3.77
CA ALA A 156 -9.80 16.13 -2.50
C ALA A 156 -9.47 14.74 -1.93
N THR A 157 -10.33 13.74 -2.17
CA THR A 157 -10.24 12.41 -1.54
C THR A 157 -9.58 11.36 -2.43
N GLY A 158 -9.58 11.55 -3.74
CA GLY A 158 -9.02 10.62 -4.74
C GLY A 158 -9.61 9.22 -4.70
N VAL A 159 -8.92 8.27 -5.33
CA VAL A 159 -9.11 6.82 -5.13
C VAL A 159 -8.26 6.38 -3.96
N ARG A 160 -8.86 5.59 -3.05
CA ARG A 160 -8.19 4.99 -1.90
C ARG A 160 -8.35 3.47 -1.93
N LEU A 161 -7.23 2.76 -1.99
CA LEU A 161 -7.17 1.31 -1.91
C LEU A 161 -6.47 0.91 -0.61
N VAL A 162 -7.09 0.01 0.15
CA VAL A 162 -6.52 -0.51 1.41
C VAL A 162 -6.30 -2.00 1.24
N GLU A 163 -5.09 -2.45 1.52
CA GLU A 163 -4.70 -3.86 1.50
C GLU A 163 -4.00 -4.21 2.82
N TYR A 164 -4.19 -5.44 3.29
CA TYR A 164 -3.39 -6.01 4.36
C TYR A 164 -2.38 -6.96 3.74
N LEU A 165 -1.10 -6.64 3.92
CA LEU A 165 0.00 -7.50 3.50
C LEU A 165 0.46 -8.30 4.69
N SER A 166 0.56 -9.61 4.55
CA SER A 166 1.15 -10.49 5.57
C SER A 166 2.46 -11.08 5.07
N ARG A 167 3.43 -11.19 5.96
CA ARG A 167 4.71 -11.83 5.71
C ARG A 167 4.48 -13.29 5.33
N SER A 168 4.76 -13.63 4.08
CA SER A 168 4.55 -14.99 3.55
C SER A 168 5.85 -15.76 3.29
N ARG A 169 7.00 -15.06 3.20
CA ARG A 169 8.31 -15.68 3.01
C ARG A 169 9.10 -15.72 4.31
N ASN A 170 9.57 -16.92 4.64
CA ASN A 170 10.52 -17.13 5.74
C ASN A 170 11.93 -17.22 5.17
N THR A 171 12.78 -16.28 5.57
CA THR A 171 14.22 -16.40 5.43
C THR A 171 14.73 -17.16 6.65
N ILE A 172 15.05 -18.44 6.47
CA ILE A 172 15.63 -19.24 7.55
C ILE A 172 17.11 -18.89 7.62
N MET A 173 17.54 -18.39 8.78
CA MET A 173 18.97 -18.27 9.08
C MET A 173 19.55 -19.68 9.15
N ARG A 174 20.40 -20.03 8.18
CA ARG A 174 21.07 -21.34 8.14
C ARG A 174 22.57 -21.12 8.29
N GLN A 175 23.10 -21.55 9.42
CA GLN A 175 24.54 -21.60 9.68
C GLN A 175 24.92 -23.08 9.82
N THR A 176 25.59 -23.63 8.82
CA THR A 176 26.06 -25.03 8.84
C THR A 176 27.56 -25.16 9.04
N ASP A 177 28.27 -24.04 9.12
CA ASP A 177 29.69 -24.01 9.41
C ASP A 177 29.92 -23.13 10.63
N TRP A 178 30.60 -23.70 11.62
CA TRP A 178 31.00 -23.05 12.87
C TRP A 178 32.52 -23.08 13.08
N SER A 179 33.28 -23.37 12.02
CA SER A 179 34.75 -23.50 12.08
C SER A 179 35.49 -22.22 12.47
N GLY A 180 34.84 -21.06 12.33
CA GLY A 180 35.42 -19.76 12.67
C GLY A 180 35.49 -19.47 14.17
N GLY A 181 34.83 -20.29 15.01
CA GLY A 181 34.90 -20.20 16.46
C GLY A 181 34.02 -19.12 17.10
N SER A 182 34.20 -18.98 18.42
CA SER A 182 33.47 -18.02 19.27
C SER A 182 34.09 -16.62 19.22
N GLY A 183 33.35 -15.61 19.70
CA GLY A 183 33.81 -14.23 19.88
C GLY A 183 33.16 -13.22 18.92
N GLN A 184 32.15 -13.63 18.16
CA GLN A 184 31.39 -12.75 17.27
C GLN A 184 29.94 -12.58 17.76
N GLU A 185 29.66 -11.43 18.37
CA GLU A 185 28.34 -11.08 18.92
C GLU A 185 27.35 -10.56 17.86
N SER A 186 27.84 -10.21 16.66
CA SER A 186 27.00 -9.70 15.58
C SER A 186 27.51 -10.11 14.20
N PHE A 187 26.60 -10.36 13.26
CA PHE A 187 26.98 -10.66 11.88
C PHE A 187 27.33 -9.37 11.13
N PRO A 188 28.44 -9.37 10.36
CA PRO A 188 28.73 -8.26 9.46
C PRO A 188 27.62 -8.14 8.41
N SER A 189 27.50 -6.97 7.78
CA SER A 189 26.47 -6.64 6.77
C SER A 189 26.43 -7.60 5.56
N GLY A 190 27.44 -8.45 5.39
CA GLY A 190 27.50 -9.52 4.38
C GLY A 190 26.76 -10.82 4.74
N GLY A 191 26.15 -10.90 5.93
CA GLY A 191 25.34 -12.03 6.36
C GLY A 191 26.05 -12.98 7.33
N VAL A 192 25.47 -14.17 7.49
CA VAL A 192 25.92 -15.18 8.44
C VAL A 192 27.23 -15.79 7.95
N ASN A 193 28.29 -15.68 8.76
CA ASN A 193 29.58 -16.32 8.50
C ASN A 193 29.74 -17.59 9.35
N ASN A 194 30.96 -18.08 9.51
CA ASN A 194 31.27 -19.30 10.26
C ASN A 194 31.58 -19.07 11.75
N GLN A 195 31.29 -17.88 12.29
CA GLN A 195 31.55 -17.50 13.69
C GLN A 195 30.26 -17.36 14.51
N PHE A 196 30.38 -17.43 15.83
CA PHE A 196 29.28 -17.31 16.79
C PHE A 196 29.71 -16.55 18.05
N ALA A 197 28.75 -16.17 18.90
CA ALA A 197 29.04 -15.41 20.13
C ALA A 197 29.82 -16.25 21.15
N SER A 198 29.22 -17.34 21.64
CA SER A 198 29.84 -18.24 22.62
C SER A 198 29.34 -19.69 22.48
N SER A 199 30.11 -20.66 22.97
CA SER A 199 29.64 -22.06 23.08
C SER A 199 30.32 -22.81 24.22
N THR A 200 29.61 -23.80 24.78
CA THR A 200 30.15 -24.75 25.76
C THR A 200 30.13 -26.20 25.26
N GLY A 201 29.55 -26.47 24.09
CA GLY A 201 29.31 -27.84 23.59
C GLY A 201 29.38 -27.98 22.06
N VAL A 202 30.02 -27.03 21.37
CA VAL A 202 30.18 -27.05 19.91
C VAL A 202 31.58 -27.51 19.56
N ASN A 203 31.70 -28.49 18.65
CA ASN A 203 32.99 -28.90 18.12
C ASN A 203 33.30 -28.11 16.83
N VAL A 204 34.28 -27.21 16.94
CA VAL A 204 34.68 -26.32 15.83
C VAL A 204 35.83 -26.88 14.97
N THR A 205 36.42 -28.02 15.36
CA THR A 205 37.68 -28.55 14.77
C THR A 205 37.51 -29.88 14.03
N ALA A 206 36.72 -30.81 14.53
CA ALA A 206 36.61 -32.18 13.98
C ALA A 206 35.36 -32.39 13.11
N THR A 207 34.24 -31.76 13.47
CA THR A 207 32.98 -31.77 12.71
C THR A 207 32.25 -30.43 12.92
N PRO A 208 32.70 -29.34 12.26
CA PRO A 208 32.06 -28.04 12.35
C PRO A 208 30.57 -28.10 11.99
N GLY A 209 29.74 -27.26 12.61
CA GLY A 209 28.31 -27.19 12.33
C GLY A 209 27.45 -28.30 12.94
N SER A 210 27.96 -29.04 13.93
CA SER A 210 27.21 -30.10 14.62
C SER A 210 27.05 -29.80 16.12
N ILE A 211 25.84 -30.09 16.65
CA ILE A 211 25.57 -30.12 18.08
C ILE A 211 25.73 -31.57 18.54
N LYS A 212 26.67 -31.83 19.45
CA LYS A 212 26.78 -33.14 20.11
C LYS A 212 26.08 -33.08 21.45
N VAL A 213 25.13 -33.99 21.66
CA VAL A 213 24.61 -34.26 23.01
C VAL A 213 25.67 -35.11 23.71
N ILE A 214 26.35 -34.52 24.69
CA ILE A 214 27.25 -35.27 25.57
C ILE A 214 26.34 -36.04 26.53
N LEU A 215 26.20 -37.34 26.31
CA LEU A 215 25.53 -38.22 27.27
C LEU A 215 26.46 -38.43 28.49
N PRO A 216 25.92 -38.42 29.71
CA PRO A 216 26.69 -38.60 30.94
C PRO A 216 27.34 -39.98 31.05
#